data_AF-A0A6A7ALK8-F1
#
_entry.id   AF-A0A6A7ALK8-F1
#
_cell.length_a   1.000
_cell.length_b   1.000
_cell.length_c   1.000
_cell.angle_alpha   90.00
_cell.angle_beta   90.00
_cell.angle_gamma   90.00
#
_symmetry.space_group_name_H-M   'P 1'
#
loop_
_entity.id
_entity.type
_entity.pdbx_description
1 polymer ?
#
loop_
_entity_poly.entity_id
_entity_poly.type
_entity_poly.pdbx_seq_one_letter_code
_entity_poly.pdbx_strand_id
1 'polypeptide(L)'
;TTNTRSTPQTTTTKTPAAGSPPSRTLAALKRDLHIDGWQCGAQTLRDTECKRFVIDGNKDFIDTQLASMTGLTRASPDFEPAVLKLVMLVHCHQHDAGRPKERRLEAWRLAFLPGSADGTVPKVSVERLIRKALEPLSAECIAHGNGCACEGRIGGWKVQNCEKTLQKLIKQEIYSDNAKLEFLLKVLEWNRTCNTHQSSRQFMWVAAWKKSIMAVLPLPMPLGGQTLASNAPNDPQYSPRRAVLIVQALPSPRAPPGPTISPNADPALYWPKAYDSSCFNILQHANHDASPTRSHKLIRAEISRLLDARDLRDGYVYSYEVEGNEGYVKIGYTTRPVTERHDEWSFDCNRQTKPLYPSSAQAAATISSAKDAAAAPAVLVPYARRIEALCHAELDHRRIRMYCGACLKQHIEWFEVSAIEVTAVIQKWSRWMATQPYELLQLRNKSKWTLKASEVQRTLRFEQFMREIAVVPAPP
;
A
#
# COMPACT_ATOMS: atom_id res chain seq x y z
N THR A 1 13.39 14.73 -94.93
CA THR A 1 14.28 14.85 -93.75
C THR A 1 13.70 15.93 -92.87
N THR A 2 13.31 15.75 -91.61
CA THR A 2 13.68 14.77 -90.58
C THR A 2 12.51 14.70 -89.58
N ASN A 3 12.43 13.56 -88.90
CA ASN A 3 11.26 13.02 -88.20
C ASN A 3 11.56 12.91 -86.70
N THR A 4 10.52 13.05 -85.84
CA THR A 4 10.38 12.50 -84.46
C THR A 4 11.40 12.95 -83.37
N ARG A 5 11.04 13.12 -82.08
CA ARG A 5 10.30 12.18 -81.21
C ARG A 5 9.92 12.86 -79.88
N SER A 6 8.68 12.65 -79.44
CA SER A 6 8.18 12.94 -78.10
C SER A 6 8.43 11.77 -77.15
N THR A 7 8.63 12.06 -75.86
CA THR A 7 8.78 11.06 -74.77
C THR A 7 7.84 11.42 -73.61
N PRO A 8 7.22 10.44 -72.90
CA PRO A 8 6.04 10.67 -72.07
C PRO A 8 6.36 10.99 -70.61
N GLN A 9 5.48 11.79 -69.97
CA GLN A 9 5.41 11.98 -68.52
C GLN A 9 4.74 10.78 -67.84
N THR A 10 5.45 10.18 -66.89
CA THR A 10 4.91 9.14 -66.00
C THR A 10 4.42 9.81 -64.71
N THR A 11 3.10 9.95 -64.56
CA THR A 11 2.45 10.29 -63.29
C THR A 11 2.42 9.06 -62.39
N THR A 12 3.29 9.02 -61.38
CA THR A 12 3.19 8.08 -60.26
C THR A 12 2.21 8.61 -59.22
N THR A 13 0.99 8.10 -59.28
CA THR A 13 -0.04 8.27 -58.24
C THR A 13 0.43 7.57 -56.97
N LYS A 14 0.96 8.33 -56.01
CA LYS A 14 1.25 7.85 -54.65
C LYS A 14 -0.07 7.65 -53.90
N THR A 15 -0.43 6.39 -53.66
CA THR A 15 -1.46 6.00 -52.69
C THR A 15 -1.14 6.63 -51.33
N PRO A 16 -2.09 7.28 -50.62
CA PRO A 16 -1.84 7.82 -49.30
C PRO A 16 -1.53 6.68 -48.33
N ALA A 17 -0.36 6.74 -47.70
CA ALA A 17 -0.06 5.89 -46.56
C ALA A 17 -1.14 6.09 -45.49
N ALA A 18 -1.62 4.99 -44.90
CA ALA A 18 -2.54 4.98 -43.78
C ALA A 18 -2.05 5.98 -42.72
N GLY A 19 -2.83 7.04 -42.51
CA GLY A 19 -2.46 8.17 -41.67
C GLY A 19 -2.11 7.71 -40.27
N SER A 20 -0.91 8.06 -39.80
CA SER A 20 -0.60 7.97 -38.38
C SER A 20 -1.68 8.73 -37.61
N PRO A 21 -2.25 8.14 -36.54
CA PRO A 21 -3.26 8.82 -35.74
C PRO A 21 -2.71 10.17 -35.27
N PRO A 22 -3.52 11.24 -35.26
CA PRO A 22 -3.05 12.57 -34.86
C PRO A 22 -2.46 12.50 -33.45
N SER A 23 -1.18 12.81 -33.33
CA SER A 23 -0.47 12.85 -32.05
C SER A 23 -1.14 13.88 -31.14
N ARG A 24 -1.48 13.49 -29.90
CA ARG A 24 -2.06 14.44 -28.93
C ARG A 24 -1.00 15.46 -28.55
N THR A 25 -1.39 16.73 -28.46
CA THR A 25 -0.48 17.74 -27.90
C THR A 25 -0.28 17.50 -26.40
N LEU A 26 0.89 17.89 -25.87
CA LEU A 26 1.19 17.81 -24.44
C LEU A 26 0.12 18.51 -23.59
N ALA A 27 -0.34 19.68 -24.01
CA ALA A 27 -1.36 20.46 -23.30
C ALA A 27 -2.73 19.74 -23.28
N ALA A 28 -3.12 19.09 -24.38
CA ALA A 28 -4.33 18.28 -24.41
C ALA A 28 -4.20 17.09 -23.45
N LEU A 29 -3.06 16.38 -23.47
CA LEU A 29 -2.83 15.25 -22.58
C LEU A 29 -2.83 15.66 -21.09
N LYS A 30 -2.24 16.80 -20.73
CA LYS A 30 -2.30 17.33 -19.34
C LYS A 30 -3.74 17.54 -18.86
N ARG A 31 -4.61 18.06 -19.74
CA ARG A 31 -6.02 18.31 -19.44
C ARG A 31 -6.79 17.01 -19.31
N ASP A 32 -6.61 16.07 -20.24
CA ASP A 32 -7.25 14.75 -20.21
C ASP A 32 -6.92 13.97 -18.93
N LEU A 33 -5.70 14.14 -18.42
CA LEU A 33 -5.22 13.48 -17.20
C LEU A 33 -5.44 14.30 -15.93
N HIS A 34 -6.02 15.50 -16.02
CA HIS A 34 -6.23 16.44 -14.90
C HIS A 34 -4.94 16.71 -14.12
N ILE A 35 -3.87 17.15 -14.81
CA ILE A 35 -2.54 17.48 -14.24
C ILE A 35 -2.19 18.98 -14.40
N ASP A 36 -2.95 19.72 -15.20
CA ASP A 36 -2.73 21.15 -15.51
C ASP A 36 -2.70 22.08 -14.30
N GLY A 37 -3.40 21.72 -13.21
CA GLY A 37 -3.35 22.43 -11.93
C GLY A 37 -2.12 22.14 -11.05
N TRP A 38 -1.21 21.25 -11.47
CA TRP A 38 -0.06 20.77 -10.69
C TRP A 38 -0.45 20.23 -9.31
N GLN A 39 -1.60 19.59 -9.21
CA GLN A 39 -2.09 18.97 -7.98
C GLN A 39 -2.00 17.45 -8.09
N CYS A 40 -1.91 16.81 -6.93
CA CYS A 40 -1.93 15.36 -6.81
C CYS A 40 -3.18 14.75 -7.47
N GLY A 41 -4.35 15.37 -7.32
CA GLY A 41 -5.59 14.96 -7.98
C GLY A 41 -6.13 13.58 -7.57
N ALA A 42 -5.47 12.89 -6.64
CA ALA A 42 -5.92 11.61 -6.12
C ALA A 42 -7.18 11.81 -5.26
N GLN A 43 -8.12 10.88 -5.37
CA GLN A 43 -9.35 10.89 -4.57
C GLN A 43 -9.02 10.57 -3.12
N THR A 44 -9.44 11.46 -2.22
CA THR A 44 -9.27 11.31 -0.78
C THR A 44 -10.34 10.41 -0.16
N LEU A 45 -10.21 10.10 1.13
CA LEU A 45 -11.23 9.36 1.90
C LEU A 45 -12.59 10.08 1.94
N ARG A 46 -12.63 11.40 1.70
CA ARG A 46 -13.85 12.20 1.68
C ARG A 46 -14.42 12.38 0.28
N ASP A 47 -13.99 11.54 -0.67
CA ASP A 47 -14.43 11.61 -2.06
C ASP A 47 -14.11 12.93 -2.78
N THR A 48 -13.17 13.71 -2.25
CA THR A 48 -12.69 14.96 -2.85
C THR A 48 -11.28 14.78 -3.40
N GLU A 49 -10.89 15.60 -4.39
CA GLU A 49 -9.56 15.57 -4.97
C GLU A 49 -8.49 16.16 -4.02
N CYS A 50 -7.34 15.50 -3.98
CA CYS A 50 -6.18 15.97 -3.23
C CYS A 50 -5.58 17.23 -3.87
N LYS A 51 -5.71 18.35 -3.15
CA LYS A 51 -5.19 19.67 -3.55
C LYS A 51 -3.72 19.90 -3.23
N ARG A 52 -2.97 18.88 -2.78
CA ARG A 52 -1.53 19.03 -2.53
C ARG A 52 -0.81 19.25 -3.86
N PHE A 53 0.00 20.28 -3.92
CA PHE A 53 0.80 20.59 -5.10
C PHE A 53 1.90 19.55 -5.30
N VAL A 54 2.17 19.27 -6.57
CA VAL A 54 3.35 18.55 -7.04
C VAL A 54 4.60 19.33 -6.62
N ILE A 55 5.63 18.61 -6.17
CA ILE A 55 6.93 19.21 -5.80
C ILE A 55 7.52 19.90 -7.04
N ASP A 56 7.99 21.14 -6.92
CA ASP A 56 8.47 21.92 -8.08
C ASP A 56 9.53 21.18 -8.89
N GLY A 57 10.46 20.48 -8.23
CA GLY A 57 11.48 19.68 -8.89
C GLY A 57 10.95 18.51 -9.73
N ASN A 58 9.69 18.09 -9.55
CA ASN A 58 9.06 17.04 -10.37
C ASN A 58 8.40 17.57 -11.64
N LYS A 59 8.16 18.87 -11.77
CA LYS A 59 7.36 19.45 -12.87
C LYS A 59 7.99 19.17 -14.24
N ASP A 60 9.29 19.34 -14.37
CA ASP A 60 10.02 19.09 -15.61
C ASP A 60 10.04 17.59 -15.97
N PHE A 61 10.17 16.71 -14.96
CA PHE A 61 10.09 15.26 -15.17
C PHE A 61 8.70 14.82 -15.60
N ILE A 62 7.65 15.44 -15.06
CA ILE A 62 6.26 15.19 -15.48
C ILE A 62 6.07 15.61 -16.93
N ASP A 63 6.55 16.79 -17.32
CA ASP A 63 6.41 17.28 -18.69
C ASP A 63 7.18 16.41 -19.68
N THR A 64 8.39 16.02 -19.32
CA THR A 64 9.20 15.07 -20.11
C THR A 64 8.50 13.71 -20.24
N GLN A 65 7.93 13.19 -19.15
CA GLN A 65 7.22 11.92 -19.15
C GLN A 65 5.92 12.00 -19.96
N LEU A 66 5.16 13.09 -19.86
CA LEU A 66 3.95 13.29 -20.66
C LEU A 66 4.27 13.44 -22.15
N ALA A 67 5.35 14.16 -22.49
CA ALA A 67 5.80 14.32 -23.86
C ALA A 67 6.09 12.96 -24.51
N SER A 68 6.79 12.05 -23.80
CA SER A 68 7.05 10.68 -24.29
C SER A 68 5.80 9.82 -24.39
N MET A 69 4.72 10.18 -23.70
CA MET A 69 3.45 9.46 -23.70
C MET A 69 2.46 9.93 -24.77
N THR A 70 2.73 11.04 -25.48
CA THR A 70 1.80 11.65 -26.45
C THR A 70 1.37 10.74 -27.61
N GLY A 71 2.25 9.81 -28.01
CA GLY A 71 1.98 8.80 -29.04
C GLY A 71 1.59 7.41 -28.50
N LEU A 72 1.51 7.23 -27.18
CA LEU A 72 1.20 5.92 -26.61
C LEU A 72 -0.29 5.58 -26.74
N THR A 73 -0.55 4.30 -26.90
CA THR A 73 -1.89 3.71 -26.83
C THR A 73 -1.92 2.68 -25.71
N ARG A 74 -3.11 2.23 -25.32
CA ARG A 74 -3.28 1.15 -24.35
C ARG A 74 -2.64 -0.18 -24.77
N ALA A 75 -2.37 -0.35 -26.06
CA ALA A 75 -1.70 -1.53 -26.61
C ALA A 75 -0.17 -1.38 -26.65
N SER A 76 0.37 -0.18 -26.41
CA SER A 76 1.81 0.06 -26.43
C SER A 76 2.49 -0.72 -25.29
N PRO A 77 3.61 -1.42 -25.54
CA PRO A 77 4.29 -2.22 -24.51
C PRO A 77 4.79 -1.36 -23.34
N ASP A 78 5.19 -0.13 -23.61
CA ASP A 78 5.69 0.82 -22.61
C ASP A 78 4.58 1.57 -21.87
N PHE A 79 3.31 1.31 -22.19
CA PHE A 79 2.18 2.05 -21.64
C PHE A 79 2.10 1.94 -20.11
N GLU A 80 2.04 0.72 -19.58
CA GLU A 80 1.87 0.48 -18.14
C GLU A 80 3.05 1.05 -17.32
N PRO A 81 4.33 0.80 -17.69
CA PRO A 81 5.46 1.43 -17.01
C PRO A 81 5.41 2.96 -17.06
N ALA A 82 5.02 3.55 -18.21
CA ALA A 82 4.97 4.99 -18.38
C ALA A 82 3.90 5.66 -17.51
N VAL A 83 2.68 5.10 -17.48
CA VAL A 83 1.58 5.61 -16.63
C VAL A 83 1.95 5.44 -15.16
N LEU A 84 2.54 4.31 -14.76
CA LEU A 84 2.98 4.09 -13.38
C LEU A 84 4.02 5.12 -12.95
N LYS A 85 5.03 5.37 -13.78
CA LYS A 85 6.05 6.39 -13.52
C LYS A 85 5.43 7.78 -13.39
N LEU A 86 4.49 8.13 -14.26
CA LEU A 86 3.78 9.41 -14.18
C LEU A 86 2.99 9.53 -12.87
N VAL A 87 2.32 8.48 -12.40
CA VAL A 87 1.59 8.50 -11.12
C VAL A 87 2.56 8.75 -9.96
N MET A 88 3.74 8.14 -9.98
CA MET A 88 4.76 8.35 -8.94
C MET A 88 5.34 9.78 -8.94
N LEU A 89 5.38 10.46 -10.09
CA LEU A 89 5.82 11.84 -10.16
C LEU A 89 4.75 12.84 -9.67
N VAL A 90 3.48 12.58 -9.97
CA VAL A 90 2.34 13.48 -9.70
C VAL A 90 1.77 13.30 -8.29
N HIS A 91 1.68 12.07 -7.80
CA HIS A 91 1.06 11.82 -6.50
C HIS A 91 1.93 12.35 -5.35
N CYS A 92 1.27 12.93 -4.35
CA CYS A 92 1.94 13.23 -3.10
C CYS A 92 2.19 11.94 -2.30
N HIS A 93 3.07 12.01 -1.32
CA HIS A 93 3.43 10.88 -0.44
C HIS A 93 2.26 10.26 0.35
N GLN A 94 1.03 10.80 0.28
CA GLN A 94 -0.14 10.20 0.92
C GLN A 94 -0.93 9.31 -0.04
N HIS A 95 -0.70 9.42 -1.35
CA HIS A 95 -1.53 8.80 -2.38
C HIS A 95 -0.71 8.00 -3.41
N ASP A 96 0.61 7.93 -3.28
CA ASP A 96 1.51 7.16 -4.15
C ASP A 96 1.53 5.64 -3.84
N ALA A 97 0.62 5.14 -3.00
CA ALA A 97 0.42 3.70 -2.79
C ALA A 97 -1.05 3.35 -2.53
N GLY A 98 -1.36 2.06 -2.61
CA GLY A 98 -2.69 1.51 -2.35
C GLY A 98 -3.79 2.01 -3.30
N ARG A 99 -5.03 2.06 -2.78
CA ARG A 99 -6.24 2.41 -3.54
C ARG A 99 -6.15 3.75 -4.31
N PRO A 100 -5.63 4.86 -3.74
CA PRO A 100 -5.52 6.12 -4.49
C PRO A 100 -4.65 5.98 -5.75
N LYS A 101 -3.51 5.27 -5.65
CA LYS A 101 -2.64 4.96 -6.80
C LYS A 101 -3.39 4.14 -7.85
N GLU A 102 -4.03 3.05 -7.44
CA GLU A 102 -4.74 2.14 -8.36
C GLU A 102 -5.90 2.83 -9.09
N ARG A 103 -6.70 3.66 -8.39
CA ARG A 103 -7.78 4.43 -9.01
C ARG A 103 -7.26 5.41 -10.06
N ARG A 104 -6.14 6.09 -9.79
CA ARG A 104 -5.53 7.02 -10.76
C ARG A 104 -5.02 6.28 -11.98
N LEU A 105 -4.33 5.15 -11.79
CA LEU A 105 -3.88 4.29 -12.90
C LEU A 105 -5.07 3.87 -13.79
N GLU A 106 -6.18 3.46 -13.18
CA GLU A 106 -7.40 3.07 -13.91
C GLU A 106 -7.98 4.23 -14.71
N ALA A 107 -8.18 5.38 -14.07
CA ALA A 107 -8.76 6.57 -14.68
C ALA A 107 -7.90 7.06 -15.86
N TRP A 108 -6.57 7.14 -15.66
CA TRP A 108 -5.64 7.53 -16.71
C TRP A 108 -5.58 6.51 -17.83
N ARG A 109 -5.64 5.20 -17.53
CA ARG A 109 -5.70 4.18 -18.58
C ARG A 109 -6.89 4.36 -19.52
N LEU A 110 -8.05 4.76 -18.99
CA LEU A 110 -9.25 5.02 -19.79
C LEU A 110 -9.12 6.28 -20.67
N ALA A 111 -8.25 7.22 -20.32
CA ALA A 111 -8.01 8.42 -21.13
C ALA A 111 -7.22 8.15 -22.42
N PHE A 112 -6.47 7.03 -22.50
CA PHE A 112 -5.67 6.69 -23.67
C PHE A 112 -6.42 5.85 -24.72
N LEU A 113 -6.00 6.01 -25.97
CA LEU A 113 -6.63 5.31 -27.08
C LEU A 113 -6.42 3.79 -27.04
N PRO A 114 -7.38 3.02 -27.53
CA PRO A 114 -7.34 1.55 -27.59
C PRO A 114 -6.13 0.98 -28.37
N GLY A 115 -5.70 1.59 -29.47
CA GLY A 115 -4.49 1.18 -30.20
C GLY A 115 -4.65 0.06 -31.24
N SER A 116 -5.86 -0.48 -31.45
CA SER A 116 -6.13 -1.38 -32.58
C SER A 116 -6.51 -0.59 -33.84
N ALA A 117 -5.87 -0.90 -34.97
CA ALA A 117 -6.19 -0.34 -36.29
C ALA A 117 -7.62 -0.70 -36.76
N ASP A 118 -8.20 -1.77 -36.20
CA ASP A 118 -9.54 -2.26 -36.56
C ASP A 118 -10.67 -1.64 -35.72
N GLY A 119 -10.36 -0.63 -34.89
CA GLY A 119 -11.35 -0.04 -33.96
C GLY A 119 -11.80 -1.00 -32.85
N THR A 120 -11.24 -2.20 -32.78
CA THR A 120 -11.51 -3.16 -31.71
C THR A 120 -10.90 -2.65 -30.40
N VAL A 121 -11.77 -2.32 -29.44
CA VAL A 121 -11.37 -1.94 -28.08
C VAL A 121 -10.45 -3.05 -27.52
N PRO A 122 -9.27 -2.75 -26.95
CA PRO A 122 -8.43 -3.69 -26.25
C PRO A 122 -9.30 -4.43 -25.31
N LYS A 123 -9.38 -5.73 -25.55
CA LYS A 123 -10.13 -6.63 -24.72
C LYS A 123 -9.55 -6.48 -23.31
N VAL A 124 -10.29 -5.78 -22.44
CA VAL A 124 -9.95 -5.70 -21.03
C VAL A 124 -9.83 -7.15 -20.58
N SER A 125 -8.71 -7.51 -19.96
CA SER A 125 -8.48 -8.89 -19.60
C SER A 125 -9.61 -9.36 -18.69
N VAL A 126 -10.03 -10.63 -18.86
CA VAL A 126 -11.13 -11.20 -18.07
C VAL A 126 -10.79 -11.09 -16.57
N GLU A 127 -9.52 -11.25 -16.19
CA GLU A 127 -9.10 -11.10 -14.79
C GLU A 127 -9.42 -9.72 -14.21
N ARG A 128 -9.22 -8.66 -15.00
CA ARG A 128 -9.50 -7.29 -14.57
C ARG A 128 -10.99 -7.01 -14.46
N LEU A 129 -11.78 -7.54 -15.38
CA LEU A 129 -13.24 -7.42 -15.31
C LEU A 129 -13.79 -8.16 -14.08
N ILE A 130 -13.26 -9.35 -13.77
CA ILE A 130 -13.60 -10.10 -12.55
C ILE A 130 -13.26 -9.29 -11.29
N ARG A 131 -12.07 -8.68 -11.21
CA ARG A 131 -11.70 -7.82 -10.07
C ARG A 131 -12.64 -6.64 -9.91
N LYS A 132 -13.02 -6.00 -11.01
CA LYS A 132 -13.97 -4.88 -11.00
C LYS A 132 -15.35 -5.32 -10.50
N ALA A 133 -15.79 -6.51 -10.88
CA ALA A 133 -17.07 -7.09 -10.46
C ALA A 133 -17.14 -7.43 -8.96
N LEU A 134 -15.99 -7.67 -8.32
CA LEU A 134 -15.89 -8.10 -6.92
C LEU A 134 -15.62 -6.96 -5.93
N GLU A 135 -15.59 -5.71 -6.37
CA GLU A 135 -15.27 -4.53 -5.56
C GLU A 135 -13.84 -4.51 -4.96
N PRO A 136 -13.29 -3.32 -4.65
CA PRO A 136 -11.94 -3.21 -4.12
C PRO A 136 -11.81 -3.74 -2.67
N LEU A 137 -10.62 -4.19 -2.29
CA LEU A 137 -10.33 -4.70 -0.94
C LEU A 137 -10.52 -3.66 0.15
N SER A 138 -11.29 -3.97 1.19
CA SER A 138 -11.50 -3.10 2.36
C SER A 138 -10.96 -3.75 3.62
N ALA A 139 -10.56 -2.94 4.60
CA ALA A 139 -10.27 -3.38 5.97
C ALA A 139 -11.52 -3.36 6.89
N GLU A 140 -12.66 -2.94 6.33
CA GLU A 140 -13.97 -2.84 6.98
C GLU A 140 -14.92 -3.93 6.43
N CYS A 141 -15.94 -4.23 7.22
CA CYS A 141 -16.97 -5.20 6.89
C CYS A 141 -17.81 -4.73 5.70
N ILE A 142 -18.10 -5.61 4.75
CA ILE A 142 -18.95 -5.28 3.59
C ILE A 142 -20.46 -5.26 3.90
N ALA A 143 -20.84 -5.62 5.13
CA ALA A 143 -22.23 -5.74 5.51
C ALA A 143 -22.88 -4.38 5.69
N HIS A 144 -24.15 -4.29 5.29
CA HIS A 144 -24.99 -3.11 5.52
C HIS A 144 -26.19 -3.56 6.35
N GLY A 145 -26.47 -2.87 7.45
CA GLY A 145 -27.60 -3.13 8.34
C GLY A 145 -28.42 -1.86 8.51
N ASN A 146 -29.76 -1.96 8.35
CA ASN A 146 -30.69 -0.83 8.50
C ASN A 146 -30.32 0.42 7.65
N GLY A 147 -29.76 0.20 6.45
CA GLY A 147 -29.33 1.28 5.56
C GLY A 147 -27.98 1.92 5.90
N CYS A 148 -27.29 1.47 6.96
CA CYS A 148 -25.97 1.94 7.35
C CYS A 148 -24.89 0.88 7.06
N ALA A 149 -23.72 1.32 6.62
CA ALA A 149 -22.55 0.45 6.48
C ALA A 149 -22.07 -0.03 7.87
N CYS A 150 -21.66 -1.29 7.97
CA CYS A 150 -21.08 -1.83 9.19
C CYS A 150 -19.69 -1.23 9.43
N GLU A 151 -19.50 -0.59 10.59
CA GLU A 151 -18.20 -0.02 11.00
C GLU A 151 -17.21 -1.07 11.55
N GLY A 152 -17.59 -2.35 11.51
CA GLY A 152 -16.78 -3.45 12.03
C GLY A 152 -15.53 -3.66 11.18
N ARG A 153 -14.35 -3.69 11.81
CA ARG A 153 -13.09 -4.06 11.14
C ARG A 153 -13.00 -5.57 10.94
N ILE A 154 -12.40 -6.00 9.83
CA ILE A 154 -12.18 -7.43 9.54
C ILE A 154 -10.78 -7.92 9.94
N GLY A 155 -9.83 -7.00 10.13
CA GLY A 155 -8.45 -7.31 10.48
C GLY A 155 -7.61 -7.70 9.27
N GLY A 156 -6.29 -7.50 9.38
CA GLY A 156 -5.35 -7.65 8.29
C GLY A 156 -5.27 -9.07 7.74
N TRP A 157 -5.47 -10.09 8.61
CA TRP A 157 -5.42 -11.49 8.20
C TRP A 157 -6.50 -11.77 7.16
N LYS A 158 -7.71 -11.29 7.43
CA LYS A 158 -8.85 -11.42 6.52
C LYS A 158 -8.65 -10.61 5.23
N VAL A 159 -8.06 -9.43 5.30
CA VAL A 159 -7.73 -8.64 4.10
C VAL A 159 -6.74 -9.39 3.20
N GLN A 160 -5.68 -9.96 3.77
CA GLN A 160 -4.71 -10.75 3.01
C GLN A 160 -5.35 -12.02 2.41
N ASN A 161 -6.23 -12.68 3.16
CA ASN A 161 -7.02 -13.79 2.64
C ASN A 161 -7.94 -13.37 1.49
N CYS A 162 -8.56 -12.18 1.58
CA CYS A 162 -9.34 -11.64 0.47
C CYS A 162 -8.47 -11.47 -0.78
N GLU A 163 -7.28 -10.87 -0.65
CA GLU A 163 -6.36 -10.72 -1.79
C GLU A 163 -5.96 -12.07 -2.38
N LYS A 164 -5.55 -13.05 -1.55
CA LYS A 164 -5.21 -14.41 -1.99
C LYS A 164 -6.39 -15.09 -2.70
N THR A 165 -7.61 -14.94 -2.19
CA THR A 165 -8.82 -15.48 -2.81
C THR A 165 -9.12 -14.79 -4.15
N LEU A 166 -8.97 -13.47 -4.25
CA LEU A 166 -9.11 -12.74 -5.51
C LEU A 166 -8.10 -13.23 -6.57
N GLN A 167 -6.84 -13.47 -6.18
CA GLN A 167 -5.82 -14.04 -7.07
C GLN A 167 -6.19 -15.44 -7.58
N LYS A 168 -6.96 -16.23 -6.81
CA LYS A 168 -7.48 -17.53 -7.25
C LYS A 168 -8.70 -17.36 -8.17
N LEU A 169 -9.63 -16.46 -7.83
CA LEU A 169 -10.87 -16.22 -8.57
C LEU A 169 -10.65 -15.75 -10.01
N ILE A 170 -9.52 -15.09 -10.29
CA ILE A 170 -9.18 -14.65 -11.65
C ILE A 170 -8.63 -15.74 -12.56
N LYS A 171 -8.40 -16.96 -12.06
CA LYS A 171 -7.87 -18.07 -12.88
C LYS A 171 -8.98 -18.77 -13.66
N GLN A 172 -8.70 -19.11 -14.91
CA GLN A 172 -9.69 -19.74 -15.81
C GLN A 172 -10.24 -21.04 -15.26
N GLU A 173 -9.39 -21.91 -14.71
CA GLU A 173 -9.82 -23.18 -14.12
C GLU A 173 -10.76 -23.03 -12.92
N ILE A 174 -10.85 -21.83 -12.34
CA ILE A 174 -11.75 -21.52 -11.23
C ILE A 174 -13.07 -20.96 -11.76
N TYR A 175 -13.06 -19.92 -12.58
CA TYR A 175 -14.31 -19.30 -13.04
C TYR A 175 -15.05 -20.13 -14.10
N SER A 176 -14.38 -21.09 -14.74
CA SER A 176 -15.04 -22.09 -15.60
C SER A 176 -15.69 -23.25 -14.83
N ASP A 177 -15.41 -23.40 -13.54
CA ASP A 177 -15.98 -24.43 -12.68
C ASP A 177 -16.94 -23.80 -11.66
N ASN A 178 -18.24 -24.01 -11.89
CA ASN A 178 -19.31 -23.39 -11.12
C ASN A 178 -19.22 -23.69 -9.61
N ALA A 179 -18.78 -24.89 -9.23
CA ALA A 179 -18.67 -25.31 -7.84
C ALA A 179 -17.44 -24.68 -7.17
N LYS A 180 -16.28 -24.68 -7.86
CA LYS A 180 -15.07 -24.01 -7.34
C LYS A 180 -15.26 -22.51 -7.21
N LEU A 181 -15.88 -21.88 -8.22
CA LEU A 181 -16.20 -20.45 -8.19
C LEU A 181 -17.07 -20.10 -6.99
N GLU A 182 -18.20 -20.81 -6.83
CA GLU A 182 -19.11 -20.55 -5.72
C GLU A 182 -18.45 -20.74 -4.35
N PHE A 183 -17.67 -21.81 -4.19
CA PHE A 183 -16.93 -22.05 -2.95
C PHE A 183 -15.94 -20.93 -2.63
N LEU A 184 -15.13 -20.48 -3.59
CA LEU A 184 -14.20 -19.38 -3.37
C LEU A 184 -14.90 -18.03 -3.13
N LEU A 185 -16.10 -17.81 -3.69
CA LEU A 185 -16.90 -16.64 -3.35
C LEU A 185 -17.40 -16.70 -1.90
N LYS A 186 -17.76 -17.88 -1.37
CA LYS A 186 -18.08 -18.05 0.06
C LYS A 186 -16.86 -17.76 0.94
N VAL A 187 -15.67 -18.21 0.53
CA VAL A 187 -14.40 -17.87 1.20
C VAL A 187 -14.14 -16.37 1.18
N LEU A 188 -14.36 -15.71 0.04
CA LEU A 188 -14.20 -14.26 -0.09
C LEU A 188 -15.17 -13.51 0.83
N GLU A 189 -16.44 -13.89 0.82
CA GLU A 189 -17.48 -13.26 1.64
C GLU A 189 -17.18 -13.42 3.14
N TRP A 190 -16.78 -14.62 3.56
CA TRP A 190 -16.38 -14.87 4.94
C TRP A 190 -15.24 -13.94 5.36
N ASN A 191 -14.22 -13.77 4.53
CA ASN A 191 -13.10 -12.88 4.84
C ASN A 191 -13.46 -11.40 4.69
N ARG A 192 -14.56 -11.03 4.04
CA ARG A 192 -15.04 -9.64 3.94
C ARG A 192 -16.01 -9.23 5.04
N THR A 193 -16.34 -10.13 5.96
CA THR A 193 -17.30 -9.90 7.04
C THR A 193 -16.64 -9.93 8.42
N CYS A 194 -17.11 -9.05 9.32
CA CYS A 194 -16.69 -9.01 10.72
C CYS A 194 -17.34 -10.16 11.52
N ASN A 195 -16.85 -10.42 12.73
CA ASN A 195 -17.29 -11.56 13.54
C ASN A 195 -18.81 -11.53 13.82
N THR A 196 -19.41 -10.35 13.96
CA THR A 196 -20.86 -10.17 14.16
C THR A 196 -21.70 -10.62 12.97
N HIS A 197 -21.19 -10.44 11.74
CA HIS A 197 -21.93 -10.83 10.53
C HIS A 197 -21.66 -12.29 10.13
N GLN A 198 -20.52 -12.84 10.57
CA GLN A 198 -20.15 -14.24 10.34
C GLN A 198 -21.03 -15.24 11.07
N SER A 199 -21.53 -14.89 12.26
CA SER A 199 -22.40 -15.77 13.07
C SER A 199 -23.73 -16.09 12.39
N SER A 200 -24.19 -15.25 11.44
CA SER A 200 -25.41 -15.53 10.68
C SER A 200 -25.26 -16.70 9.69
N ARG A 201 -24.03 -17.02 9.24
CA ARG A 201 -23.70 -18.01 8.19
C ARG A 201 -24.53 -17.89 6.90
N GLN A 202 -25.22 -16.77 6.68
CA GLN A 202 -25.97 -16.51 5.46
C GLN A 202 -25.04 -15.79 4.48
N PHE A 203 -24.73 -16.45 3.37
CA PHE A 203 -23.91 -15.86 2.33
C PHE A 203 -24.78 -14.96 1.43
N MET A 204 -24.77 -13.64 1.67
CA MET A 204 -25.67 -12.69 1.00
C MET A 204 -25.14 -12.21 -0.36
N TRP A 205 -23.83 -12.20 -0.57
CA TRP A 205 -23.22 -11.58 -1.77
C TRP A 205 -22.80 -12.59 -2.83
N VAL A 206 -22.58 -13.86 -2.46
CA VAL A 206 -22.13 -14.93 -3.39
C VAL A 206 -22.93 -14.96 -4.69
N ALA A 207 -24.27 -14.96 -4.62
CA ALA A 207 -25.11 -15.06 -5.81
C ALA A 207 -24.96 -13.83 -6.73
N ALA A 208 -24.90 -12.62 -6.15
CA ALA A 208 -24.72 -11.38 -6.89
C ALA A 208 -23.34 -11.32 -7.55
N TRP A 209 -22.26 -11.65 -6.82
CA TRP A 209 -20.90 -11.69 -7.36
C TRP A 209 -20.74 -12.73 -8.45
N LYS A 210 -21.33 -13.92 -8.26
CA LYS A 210 -21.34 -14.98 -9.27
C LYS A 210 -22.00 -14.50 -10.55
N LYS A 211 -23.17 -13.85 -10.46
CA LYS A 211 -23.86 -13.24 -11.60
C LYS A 211 -22.99 -12.18 -12.30
N SER A 212 -22.34 -11.30 -11.54
CA SER A 212 -21.45 -10.27 -12.09
C SER A 212 -20.22 -10.84 -12.79
N ILE A 213 -19.63 -11.91 -12.27
CA ILE A 213 -18.51 -12.62 -12.93
C ILE A 213 -18.98 -13.26 -14.24
N MET A 214 -20.11 -13.98 -14.23
CA MET A 214 -20.65 -14.61 -15.44
C MET A 214 -20.98 -13.58 -16.54
N ALA A 215 -21.43 -12.38 -16.16
CA ALA A 215 -21.73 -11.31 -17.11
C ALA A 215 -20.49 -10.75 -17.83
N VAL A 216 -19.28 -10.95 -17.30
CA VAL A 216 -18.03 -10.45 -17.91
C VAL A 216 -17.22 -11.54 -18.61
N LEU A 217 -17.62 -12.81 -18.52
CA LEU A 217 -16.97 -13.90 -19.26
C LEU A 217 -17.35 -13.82 -20.74
N PRO A 218 -16.42 -14.12 -21.67
CA PRO A 218 -16.77 -14.28 -23.07
C PRO A 218 -17.86 -15.35 -23.20
N LEU A 219 -18.93 -15.06 -23.95
CA LEU A 219 -19.91 -16.10 -24.31
C LEU A 219 -19.14 -17.27 -24.94
N PRO A 220 -19.51 -18.53 -24.63
CA PRO A 220 -18.98 -19.67 -25.36
C PRO A 220 -19.24 -19.40 -26.83
N MET A 221 -18.17 -19.17 -27.61
CA MET A 221 -18.29 -19.19 -29.06
C MET A 221 -18.93 -20.54 -29.40
N PRO A 222 -20.04 -20.58 -30.15
CA PRO A 222 -20.58 -21.85 -30.61
C PRO A 222 -19.40 -22.59 -31.25
N LEU A 223 -19.08 -23.80 -30.78
CA LEU A 223 -18.19 -24.67 -31.52
C LEU A 223 -18.86 -24.83 -32.89
N GLY A 224 -18.35 -24.10 -33.88
CA GLY A 224 -18.78 -24.26 -35.26
C GLY A 224 -18.64 -25.74 -35.57
N GLY A 225 -19.75 -26.37 -35.92
CA GLY A 225 -19.83 -27.80 -36.15
C GLY A 225 -18.74 -28.23 -37.11
N GLN A 226 -17.72 -28.91 -36.59
CA GLN A 226 -16.89 -29.76 -37.42
C GLN A 226 -17.71 -31.00 -37.71
N THR A 227 -18.39 -30.96 -38.86
CA THR A 227 -18.86 -32.14 -39.56
C THR A 227 -17.73 -33.16 -39.61
N LEU A 228 -17.97 -34.28 -38.94
CA LEU A 228 -17.31 -35.56 -39.15
C LEU A 228 -17.32 -35.88 -40.65
N ALA A 229 -16.14 -35.90 -41.26
CA ALA A 229 -15.89 -36.68 -42.46
C ALA A 229 -14.71 -37.61 -42.15
N SER A 230 -15.06 -38.83 -41.77
CA SER A 230 -14.17 -39.97 -41.66
C SER A 230 -13.97 -40.59 -43.05
N ASN A 231 -12.72 -40.88 -43.44
CA ASN A 231 -12.25 -42.20 -43.91
C ASN A 231 -10.98 -42.13 -44.81
N ALA A 232 -9.82 -42.48 -44.21
CA ALA A 232 -8.79 -43.49 -44.58
C ALA A 232 -8.10 -43.49 -45.99
N PRO A 233 -7.02 -44.28 -46.26
CA PRO A 233 -6.01 -44.94 -45.39
C PRO A 233 -4.52 -44.76 -45.84
N ASN A 234 -3.59 -45.17 -44.95
CA ASN A 234 -2.22 -45.71 -45.13
C ASN A 234 -1.31 -45.30 -46.31
N ASP A 235 -0.10 -44.80 -46.00
CA ASP A 235 1.18 -45.49 -46.34
C ASP A 235 2.37 -44.92 -45.53
N PRO A 236 3.43 -45.70 -45.20
CA PRO A 236 4.51 -45.31 -44.31
C PRO A 236 5.79 -44.94 -45.07
N GLN A 237 6.48 -43.86 -44.69
CA GLN A 237 7.93 -43.77 -44.99
C GLN A 237 8.71 -42.77 -44.14
N TYR A 238 9.71 -43.33 -43.46
CA TYR A 238 11.09 -42.86 -43.27
C TYR A 238 11.41 -41.54 -42.55
N SER A 239 12.20 -41.74 -41.49
CA SER A 239 12.97 -40.77 -40.69
C SER A 239 14.09 -40.10 -41.51
N PRO A 240 14.68 -38.98 -41.05
CA PRO A 240 15.80 -39.16 -40.12
C PRO A 240 15.84 -38.19 -38.92
N ARG A 241 16.33 -38.79 -37.82
CA ARG A 241 16.78 -38.23 -36.56
C ARG A 241 17.48 -36.87 -36.66
N ARG A 242 17.01 -35.90 -35.87
CA ARG A 242 17.81 -34.75 -35.42
C ARG A 242 17.92 -34.81 -33.91
N ALA A 243 19.13 -35.10 -33.42
CA ALA A 243 19.46 -35.12 -32.00
C ALA A 243 19.37 -33.68 -31.45
N VAL A 244 18.40 -33.44 -30.57
CA VAL A 244 18.33 -32.21 -29.76
C VAL A 244 18.89 -32.56 -28.38
N LEU A 245 20.00 -31.92 -28.03
CA LEU A 245 20.60 -31.92 -26.70
C LEU A 245 19.56 -31.47 -25.67
N ILE A 246 19.11 -32.41 -24.84
CA ILE A 246 18.34 -32.13 -23.63
C ILE A 246 19.31 -31.62 -22.57
N VAL A 247 19.32 -30.32 -22.36
CA VAL A 247 19.88 -29.72 -21.14
C VAL A 247 18.91 -30.04 -20.01
N GLN A 248 19.29 -30.98 -19.14
CA GLN A 248 18.59 -31.23 -17.88
C GLN A 248 18.72 -30.00 -16.98
N ALA A 249 17.71 -29.13 -17.02
CA ALA A 249 17.52 -28.14 -15.97
C ALA A 249 17.07 -28.86 -14.70
N LEU A 250 17.82 -28.69 -13.61
CA LEU A 250 17.42 -29.13 -12.28
C LEU A 250 16.01 -28.59 -11.94
N PRO A 251 15.12 -29.41 -11.36
CA PRO A 251 13.80 -28.94 -10.95
C PRO A 251 13.97 -27.91 -9.83
N SER A 252 13.50 -26.68 -10.11
CA SER A 252 13.23 -25.68 -9.09
C SER A 252 12.33 -26.28 -7.99
N PRO A 253 12.50 -25.89 -6.70
CA PRO A 253 11.67 -26.38 -5.62
C PRO A 253 10.19 -26.18 -5.95
N ARG A 254 9.46 -27.28 -6.15
CA ARG A 254 8.02 -27.25 -6.39
C ARG A 254 7.37 -26.62 -5.16
N ALA A 255 6.68 -25.50 -5.37
CA ALA A 255 5.78 -24.96 -4.36
C ALA A 255 4.83 -26.10 -3.89
N PRO A 256 4.54 -26.19 -2.58
CA PRO A 256 3.66 -27.23 -2.06
C PRO A 256 2.32 -27.20 -2.81
N PRO A 257 1.73 -28.37 -3.12
CA PRO A 257 0.43 -28.45 -3.78
C PRO A 257 -0.59 -27.59 -3.04
N GLY A 258 -1.26 -26.68 -3.75
CA GLY A 258 -2.33 -25.89 -3.16
C GLY A 258 -3.44 -26.81 -2.61
N PRO A 259 -4.19 -26.38 -1.57
CA PRO A 259 -5.24 -27.19 -0.98
C PRO A 259 -6.27 -27.60 -2.05
N THR A 260 -6.58 -28.90 -2.11
CA THR A 260 -7.65 -29.45 -2.95
C THR A 260 -8.97 -28.83 -2.53
N ILE A 261 -9.67 -28.19 -3.48
CA ILE A 261 -10.95 -27.53 -3.20
C ILE A 261 -12.03 -28.59 -3.01
N SER A 262 -12.48 -28.79 -1.76
CA SER A 262 -13.68 -29.55 -1.44
C SER A 262 -14.87 -28.60 -1.34
N PRO A 263 -15.95 -28.77 -2.14
CA PRO A 263 -17.12 -27.89 -2.11
C PRO A 263 -17.82 -27.82 -0.75
N ASN A 264 -17.61 -28.83 0.11
CA ASN A 264 -18.21 -28.95 1.44
C ASN A 264 -17.27 -28.52 2.57
N ALA A 265 -16.06 -28.04 2.26
CA ALA A 265 -15.15 -27.52 3.29
C ALA A 265 -15.75 -26.27 3.96
N ASP A 266 -15.38 -26.02 5.22
CA ASP A 266 -15.73 -24.77 5.88
C ASP A 266 -14.93 -23.62 5.26
N PRO A 267 -15.58 -22.58 4.67
CA PRO A 267 -14.87 -21.43 4.10
C PRO A 267 -13.96 -20.71 5.11
N ALA A 268 -14.26 -20.82 6.42
CA ALA A 268 -13.46 -20.24 7.49
C ALA A 268 -12.09 -20.91 7.67
N LEU A 269 -11.94 -22.16 7.22
CA LEU A 269 -10.73 -22.97 7.39
C LEU A 269 -9.88 -23.03 6.12
N TYR A 270 -10.32 -22.40 5.02
CA TYR A 270 -9.63 -22.51 3.73
C TYR A 270 -8.21 -21.94 3.75
N TRP A 271 -8.00 -20.81 4.43
CA TRP A 271 -6.68 -20.21 4.62
C TRP A 271 -6.19 -20.45 6.05
N PRO A 272 -4.93 -20.84 6.26
CA PRO A 272 -4.40 -21.03 7.60
C PRO A 272 -4.36 -19.70 8.38
N LYS A 273 -4.59 -19.79 9.69
CA LYS A 273 -4.34 -18.69 10.61
C LYS A 273 -2.85 -18.59 10.87
N ALA A 274 -2.22 -17.56 10.32
CA ALA A 274 -0.81 -17.27 10.51
C ALA A 274 -0.57 -15.77 10.39
N TYR A 275 0.33 -15.27 11.21
CA TYR A 275 0.85 -13.93 11.06
C TYR A 275 1.74 -13.84 9.82
N ASP A 276 1.77 -12.65 9.22
CA ASP A 276 2.59 -12.33 8.07
C ASP A 276 4.00 -11.93 8.52
N SER A 277 4.99 -12.76 8.19
CA SER A 277 6.41 -12.51 8.42
C SER A 277 7.16 -12.04 7.16
N SER A 278 6.46 -11.77 6.05
CA SER A 278 7.11 -11.28 4.83
C SER A 278 7.79 -9.92 5.04
N CYS A 279 8.82 -9.63 4.24
CA CYS A 279 9.49 -8.33 4.29
C CYS A 279 8.51 -7.17 4.03
N PHE A 280 8.76 -6.02 4.66
CA PHE A 280 8.00 -4.81 4.39
C PHE A 280 8.11 -4.37 2.92
N ASN A 281 6.97 -3.94 2.37
CA ASN A 281 6.95 -3.18 1.13
C ASN A 281 7.33 -1.72 1.44
N ILE A 282 8.64 -1.47 1.52
CA ILE A 282 9.19 -0.15 1.79
C ILE A 282 9.05 0.70 0.52
N LEU A 283 8.29 1.79 0.65
CA LEU A 283 8.09 2.78 -0.41
C LEU A 283 9.27 3.76 -0.48
N GLN A 284 9.86 4.07 0.68
CA GLN A 284 10.90 5.07 0.80
C GLN A 284 11.68 4.91 2.10
N HIS A 285 13.00 5.03 2.02
CA HIS A 285 13.88 5.32 3.15
C HIS A 285 14.10 6.83 3.25
N ALA A 286 14.29 7.34 4.46
CA ALA A 286 14.77 8.70 4.64
C ALA A 286 16.18 8.82 4.03
N ASN A 287 16.28 9.51 2.89
CA ASN A 287 17.57 9.81 2.24
C ASN A 287 18.23 11.05 2.85
N HIS A 288 18.02 11.27 4.14
CA HIS A 288 18.54 12.45 4.82
C HIS A 288 19.90 12.13 5.43
N ASP A 289 20.83 13.07 5.28
CA ASP A 289 22.11 13.01 5.96
C ASP A 289 21.87 12.80 7.46
N ALA A 290 22.62 11.89 8.05
CA ALA A 290 22.64 11.63 9.50
C ALA A 290 23.24 12.80 10.29
N SER A 291 23.65 13.89 9.62
CA SER A 291 24.15 15.08 10.28
C SER A 291 23.17 15.61 11.34
N PRO A 292 23.67 15.95 12.54
CA PRO A 292 22.84 16.47 13.63
C PRO A 292 22.04 17.72 13.24
N THR A 293 22.50 18.50 12.26
CA THR A 293 21.87 19.76 11.84
C THR A 293 20.38 19.63 11.53
N ARG A 294 19.98 18.59 10.77
CA ARG A 294 18.58 18.40 10.37
C ARG A 294 17.73 17.92 11.53
N SER A 295 18.18 16.88 12.24
CA SER A 295 17.45 16.35 13.40
C SER A 295 17.31 17.44 14.47
N HIS A 296 18.35 18.23 14.75
CA HIS A 296 18.29 19.36 15.68
C HIS A 296 17.27 20.42 15.26
N LYS A 297 17.17 20.73 13.96
CA LYS A 297 16.14 21.63 13.45
C LYS A 297 14.72 21.10 13.71
N LEU A 298 14.47 19.81 13.45
CA LEU A 298 13.16 19.18 13.67
C LEU A 298 12.83 19.09 15.16
N ILE A 299 13.77 18.67 15.99
CA ILE A 299 13.61 18.60 17.44
C ILE A 299 13.30 20.00 18.00
N ARG A 300 14.05 21.04 17.58
CA ARG A 300 13.77 22.42 18.01
C ARG A 300 12.37 22.88 17.62
N ALA A 301 11.92 22.54 16.41
CA ALA A 301 10.57 22.85 15.97
C ALA A 301 9.51 22.17 16.85
N GLU A 302 9.71 20.89 17.20
CA GLU A 302 8.80 20.18 18.10
C GLU A 302 8.82 20.75 19.52
N ILE A 303 9.99 20.96 20.11
CA ILE A 303 10.13 21.57 21.46
C ILE A 303 9.44 22.94 21.54
N SER A 304 9.57 23.76 20.49
CA SER A 304 9.03 25.12 20.48
C SER A 304 7.54 25.18 20.14
N ARG A 305 6.98 24.10 19.58
CA ARG A 305 5.56 24.03 19.18
C ARG A 305 4.69 24.02 20.44
N LEU A 306 3.73 24.94 20.53
CA LEU A 306 2.74 24.98 21.61
C LEU A 306 2.05 23.63 21.80
N LEU A 307 1.80 23.25 23.06
CA LEU A 307 1.05 22.03 23.37
C LEU A 307 -0.42 22.22 23.03
N ASP A 308 -1.01 21.27 22.30
CA ASP A 308 -2.45 21.19 22.07
C ASP A 308 -3.13 20.27 23.12
N ALA A 309 -4.46 20.23 23.15
CA ALA A 309 -5.21 19.43 24.12
C ALA A 309 -4.92 17.91 24.08
N ARG A 310 -4.35 17.39 22.98
CA ARG A 310 -3.92 15.99 22.89
C ARG A 310 -2.51 15.81 23.41
N ASP A 311 -1.64 16.81 23.22
CA ASP A 311 -0.30 16.81 23.80
C ASP A 311 -0.34 16.85 25.33
N LEU A 312 -1.36 17.45 25.95
CA LEU A 312 -1.53 17.52 27.42
C LEU A 312 -1.95 16.21 28.08
N ARG A 313 -2.19 15.14 27.31
CA ARG A 313 -2.61 13.86 27.87
C ARG A 313 -1.40 13.04 28.29
N ASP A 314 -1.45 12.56 29.52
CA ASP A 314 -0.55 11.52 30.01
C ASP A 314 -0.84 10.22 29.26
N GLY A 315 0.17 9.37 29.15
CA GLY A 315 0.03 8.10 28.46
C GLY A 315 1.30 7.30 28.46
N TYR A 316 1.38 6.35 27.55
CA TYR A 316 2.49 5.43 27.41
C TYR A 316 3.13 5.62 26.04
N VAL A 317 4.44 5.73 26.02
CA VAL A 317 5.23 5.59 24.78
C VAL A 317 5.69 4.14 24.71
N TYR A 318 5.60 3.55 23.53
CA TYR A 318 5.97 2.17 23.31
C TYR A 318 6.74 2.02 22.00
N SER A 319 7.50 0.94 21.91
CA SER A 319 8.09 0.51 20.65
C SER A 319 8.03 -1.00 20.51
N TYR A 320 7.99 -1.45 19.26
CA TYR A 320 7.97 -2.87 18.93
C TYR A 320 8.60 -3.11 17.56
N GLU A 321 9.06 -4.34 17.35
CA GLU A 321 9.39 -4.89 16.04
C GLU A 321 8.40 -6.01 15.68
N VAL A 322 8.50 -6.56 14.47
CA VAL A 322 7.68 -7.71 14.04
C VAL A 322 8.56 -8.77 13.41
N GLU A 323 8.13 -10.02 13.53
CA GLU A 323 8.88 -11.17 13.00
C GLU A 323 9.19 -11.02 11.50
N GLY A 324 10.43 -11.39 11.12
CA GLY A 324 10.93 -11.32 9.75
C GLY A 324 11.27 -9.92 9.26
N ASN A 325 11.22 -8.92 10.15
CA ASN A 325 11.54 -7.51 9.85
C ASN A 325 12.38 -6.90 10.98
N GLU A 326 13.30 -7.70 11.52
CA GLU A 326 14.25 -7.28 12.55
C GLU A 326 15.07 -6.07 12.07
N GLY A 327 15.34 -5.13 12.99
CA GLY A 327 15.99 -3.87 12.66
C GLY A 327 15.05 -2.75 12.20
N TYR A 328 13.77 -3.05 11.95
CA TYR A 328 12.74 -2.04 11.78
C TYR A 328 11.87 -1.93 13.03
N VAL A 329 11.84 -0.76 13.64
CA VAL A 329 11.14 -0.51 14.90
C VAL A 329 10.05 0.53 14.71
N LYS A 330 8.83 0.22 15.18
CA LYS A 330 7.76 1.21 15.29
C LYS A 330 7.86 1.94 16.62
N ILE A 331 7.66 3.26 16.62
CA ILE A 331 7.52 4.06 17.84
C ILE A 331 6.12 4.66 17.86
N GLY A 332 5.40 4.46 18.96
CA GLY A 332 4.03 4.94 19.14
C GLY A 332 3.75 5.50 20.53
N TYR A 333 2.63 6.21 20.68
CA TYR A 333 2.03 6.48 21.99
C TYR A 333 0.59 5.98 22.10
N THR A 334 0.11 5.82 23.32
CA THR A 334 -1.28 5.48 23.64
C THR A 334 -1.68 6.04 25.01
N THR A 335 -2.97 6.29 25.22
CA THR A 335 -3.55 6.63 26.54
C THR A 335 -4.24 5.43 27.19
N ARG A 336 -4.24 4.28 26.51
CA ARG A 336 -4.75 2.98 26.96
C ARG A 336 -3.59 2.01 27.21
N PRO A 337 -3.81 0.86 27.86
CA PRO A 337 -2.77 -0.16 28.03
C PRO A 337 -2.02 -0.45 26.73
N VAL A 338 -0.69 -0.57 26.83
CA VAL A 338 0.18 -0.84 25.67
C VAL A 338 -0.14 -2.18 25.02
N THR A 339 -0.54 -3.17 25.82
CA THR A 339 -0.97 -4.51 25.36
C THR A 339 -2.17 -4.42 24.41
N GLU A 340 -3.23 -3.69 24.76
CA GLU A 340 -4.37 -3.47 23.86
C GLU A 340 -3.94 -2.85 22.54
N ARG A 341 -2.98 -1.91 22.57
CA ARG A 341 -2.50 -1.25 21.38
C ARG A 341 -1.67 -2.18 20.49
N HIS A 342 -0.87 -3.06 21.09
CA HIS A 342 -0.16 -4.12 20.37
C HIS A 342 -1.10 -5.16 19.76
N ASP A 343 -2.17 -5.53 20.46
CA ASP A 343 -3.21 -6.43 19.93
C ASP A 343 -3.93 -5.80 18.74
N GLU A 344 -4.26 -4.51 18.81
CA GLU A 344 -4.83 -3.78 17.68
C GLU A 344 -3.92 -3.77 16.46
N TRP A 345 -2.61 -3.53 16.64
CA TRP A 345 -1.67 -3.57 15.53
C TRP A 345 -1.48 -4.98 14.98
N SER A 346 -1.44 -5.99 15.85
CA SER A 346 -1.37 -7.39 15.44
C SER A 346 -2.60 -7.78 14.63
N PHE A 347 -3.78 -7.34 15.06
CA PHE A 347 -5.04 -7.56 14.36
C PHE A 347 -5.10 -6.81 13.02
N ASP A 348 -4.84 -5.50 13.01
CA ASP A 348 -4.99 -4.66 11.81
C ASP A 348 -3.95 -5.00 10.73
N CYS A 349 -2.69 -5.25 11.12
CA CYS A 349 -1.60 -5.48 10.18
C CYS A 349 -1.33 -6.97 9.91
N ASN A 350 -1.96 -7.88 10.64
CA ASN A 350 -1.64 -9.31 10.65
C ASN A 350 -0.17 -9.61 10.92
N ARG A 351 0.46 -8.91 11.86
CA ARG A 351 1.87 -9.12 12.20
C ARG A 351 2.03 -9.20 13.69
N GLN A 352 2.67 -10.26 14.17
CA GLN A 352 2.88 -10.42 15.60
C GLN A 352 3.85 -9.34 16.09
N THR A 353 3.36 -8.47 16.96
CA THR A 353 4.21 -7.47 17.61
C THR A 353 5.12 -8.14 18.61
N LYS A 354 6.41 -7.79 18.58
CA LYS A 354 7.41 -8.12 19.59
C LYS A 354 7.77 -6.84 20.34
N PRO A 355 7.21 -6.61 21.54
CA PRO A 355 7.45 -5.40 22.32
C PRO A 355 8.94 -5.22 22.62
N LEU A 356 9.43 -3.99 22.45
CA LEU A 356 10.81 -3.59 22.77
C LEU A 356 10.85 -2.60 23.95
N TYR A 357 9.89 -1.67 24.00
CA TYR A 357 9.74 -0.71 25.09
C TYR A 357 8.28 -0.60 25.54
N PRO A 358 8.00 -0.60 26.86
CA PRO A 358 8.93 -0.84 27.98
C PRO A 358 9.52 -2.25 27.94
N SER A 359 10.75 -2.44 28.44
CA SER A 359 11.33 -3.79 28.52
C SER A 359 10.67 -4.63 29.61
N SER A 360 10.68 -5.95 29.47
CA SER A 360 10.18 -6.88 30.49
C SER A 360 10.92 -6.76 31.84
N ALA A 361 12.15 -6.26 31.85
CA ALA A 361 12.88 -5.96 33.07
C ALA A 361 12.40 -4.65 33.73
N GLN A 362 12.06 -3.63 32.94
CA GLN A 362 11.51 -2.35 33.44
C GLN A 362 10.09 -2.51 33.98
N ALA A 363 9.33 -3.40 33.35
CA ALA A 363 8.02 -3.88 33.79
C ALA A 363 8.03 -4.53 35.18
N ALA A 364 9.04 -5.37 35.45
CA ALA A 364 9.14 -6.13 36.68
C ALA A 364 9.61 -5.28 37.88
N ALA A 365 10.35 -4.20 37.62
CA ALA A 365 10.86 -3.30 38.66
C ALA A 365 9.76 -2.46 39.37
N THR A 366 8.53 -2.49 38.88
CA THR A 366 7.41 -1.68 39.39
C THR A 366 6.34 -2.49 40.13
N ILE A 367 6.45 -3.82 40.25
CA ILE A 367 5.42 -4.67 40.89
C ILE A 367 6.05 -5.74 41.79
N SER A 368 5.60 -5.82 43.05
CA SER A 368 6.08 -6.77 44.09
C SER A 368 5.45 -8.18 44.01
N SER A 369 4.72 -8.51 42.94
CA SER A 369 3.93 -9.74 42.81
C SER A 369 4.13 -10.38 41.44
N ALA A 370 4.46 -11.68 41.44
CA ALA A 370 4.81 -12.45 40.24
C ALA A 370 3.62 -12.78 39.30
N LYS A 371 2.38 -12.50 39.71
CA LYS A 371 1.17 -12.87 38.95
C LYS A 371 0.76 -11.82 37.92
N ASP A 372 1.28 -10.60 38.03
CA ASP A 372 0.98 -9.45 37.14
C ASP A 372 2.13 -9.11 36.17
N ALA A 373 3.25 -9.84 36.24
CA ALA A 373 4.48 -9.53 35.49
C ALA A 373 4.37 -9.69 33.96
N ALA A 374 3.35 -10.40 33.47
CA ALA A 374 3.07 -10.52 32.03
C ALA A 374 2.38 -9.26 31.45
N ALA A 375 1.90 -8.36 32.31
CA ALA A 375 1.30 -7.07 31.97
C ALA A 375 2.14 -5.95 32.59
N ALA A 376 3.37 -5.81 32.11
CA ALA A 376 4.24 -4.67 32.38
C ALA A 376 3.48 -3.35 32.49
N PRO A 377 3.45 -2.64 33.64
CA PRO A 377 2.96 -1.29 33.67
C PRO A 377 4.01 -0.45 32.94
N ALA A 378 3.74 -0.14 31.69
CA ALA A 378 4.47 0.91 30.98
C ALA A 378 4.49 2.16 31.87
N VAL A 379 5.62 2.87 31.90
CA VAL A 379 5.73 4.08 32.70
C VAL A 379 4.77 5.11 32.12
N LEU A 380 3.78 5.52 32.92
CA LEU A 380 2.90 6.61 32.55
C LEU A 380 3.75 7.89 32.52
N VAL A 381 3.84 8.51 31.35
CA VAL A 381 4.65 9.71 31.12
C VAL A 381 3.76 10.90 30.80
N PRO A 382 4.11 12.10 31.31
CA PRO A 382 3.43 13.31 30.94
C PRO A 382 3.70 13.62 29.47
N TYR A 383 2.70 14.19 28.80
CA TYR A 383 2.80 14.62 27.41
C TYR A 383 3.28 13.52 26.43
N ALA A 384 2.73 12.29 26.54
CA ALA A 384 3.20 11.12 25.79
C ALA A 384 3.28 11.34 24.27
N ARG A 385 2.29 12.04 23.69
CA ARG A 385 2.30 12.40 22.27
C ARG A 385 3.48 13.31 21.90
N ARG A 386 3.86 14.23 22.79
CA ARG A 386 5.02 15.10 22.58
C ARG A 386 6.31 14.31 22.59
N ILE A 387 6.43 13.35 23.50
CA ILE A 387 7.59 12.44 23.56
C ILE A 387 7.71 11.65 22.25
N GLU A 388 6.62 11.05 21.76
CA GLU A 388 6.62 10.35 20.45
C GLU A 388 7.12 11.28 19.33
N ALA A 389 6.59 12.49 19.24
CA ALA A 389 6.98 13.46 18.21
C ALA A 389 8.48 13.82 18.27
N LEU A 390 9.05 13.94 19.48
CA LEU A 390 10.48 14.20 19.67
C LEU A 390 11.34 13.00 19.27
N CYS A 391 10.95 11.78 19.62
CA CYS A 391 11.61 10.56 19.14
C CYS A 391 11.60 10.48 17.61
N HIS A 392 10.45 10.77 17.00
CA HIS A 392 10.26 10.80 15.54
C HIS A 392 11.12 11.87 14.85
N ALA A 393 11.29 13.03 15.48
CA ALA A 393 12.12 14.12 14.97
C ALA A 393 13.61 13.80 15.04
N GLU A 394 14.06 13.15 16.14
CA GLU A 394 15.44 12.73 16.30
C GLU A 394 15.83 11.62 15.32
N LEU A 395 14.94 10.64 15.14
CA LEU A 395 15.16 9.50 14.26
C LEU A 395 14.70 9.73 12.81
N ASP A 396 14.41 10.98 12.41
CA ASP A 396 13.87 11.31 11.07
C ASP A 396 14.75 10.75 9.93
N HIS A 397 16.07 10.80 10.09
CA HIS A 397 17.06 10.30 9.12
C HIS A 397 17.04 8.77 8.94
N ARG A 398 16.39 8.03 9.82
CA ARG A 398 16.21 6.57 9.75
C ARG A 398 14.76 6.16 9.53
N ARG A 399 13.87 7.13 9.33
CA ARG A 399 12.45 6.86 9.11
C ARG A 399 12.27 6.13 7.78
N ILE A 400 11.43 5.10 7.79
CA ILE A 400 10.94 4.46 6.58
C ILE A 400 9.45 4.73 6.39
N ARG A 401 9.02 4.73 5.14
CA ARG A 401 7.62 4.74 4.76
C ARG A 401 7.31 3.43 4.07
N MET A 402 6.34 2.69 4.60
CA MET A 402 5.95 1.39 4.07
C MET A 402 4.46 1.34 3.78
N TYR A 403 4.08 0.54 2.78
CA TYR A 403 2.68 0.20 2.53
C TYR A 403 2.35 -1.17 3.13
N CYS A 404 1.35 -1.23 4.00
CA CYS A 404 0.87 -2.49 4.55
C CYS A 404 -0.32 -2.99 3.71
N GLY A 405 -0.13 -4.11 3.01
CA GLY A 405 -1.21 -4.75 2.24
C GLY A 405 -2.31 -5.38 3.11
N ALA A 406 -2.07 -5.54 4.42
CA ALA A 406 -3.04 -6.11 5.36
C ALA A 406 -4.00 -5.04 5.89
N CYS A 407 -3.50 -3.88 6.35
CA CYS A 407 -4.37 -2.80 6.83
C CYS A 407 -4.70 -1.76 5.73
N LEU A 408 -4.10 -1.90 4.53
CA LEU A 408 -4.26 -1.02 3.36
C LEU A 408 -3.86 0.43 3.61
N LYS A 409 -2.96 0.67 4.57
CA LYS A 409 -2.48 2.00 4.95
C LYS A 409 -0.98 2.13 4.72
N GLN A 410 -0.54 3.37 4.56
CA GLN A 410 0.86 3.72 4.68
C GLN A 410 1.21 3.93 6.15
N HIS A 411 2.29 3.30 6.60
CA HIS A 411 2.86 3.56 7.92
C HIS A 411 4.10 4.44 7.78
N ILE A 412 4.19 5.45 8.63
CA ILE A 412 5.28 6.45 8.65
C ILE A 412 5.99 6.51 9.99
N GLU A 413 5.61 5.65 10.92
CA GLU A 413 6.15 5.60 12.29
C GLU A 413 7.18 4.48 12.47
N TRP A 414 7.73 3.96 11.37
CA TRP A 414 8.75 2.90 11.37
C TRP A 414 10.13 3.49 11.11
N PHE A 415 11.13 2.93 11.76
CA PHE A 415 12.52 3.40 11.72
C PHE A 415 13.47 2.22 11.55
N GLU A 416 14.49 2.38 10.72
CA GLU A 416 15.58 1.42 10.57
C GLU A 416 16.64 1.67 11.65
N VAL A 417 16.50 1.03 12.81
CA VAL A 417 17.25 1.35 14.03
C VAL A 417 17.24 0.17 15.01
N SER A 418 18.29 0.06 15.84
CA SER A 418 18.38 -0.98 16.86
C SER A 418 17.41 -0.76 18.02
N ALA A 419 16.98 -1.85 18.68
CA ALA A 419 16.15 -1.81 19.87
C ALA A 419 16.78 -1.04 21.04
N ILE A 420 18.11 -1.17 21.21
CA ILE A 420 18.88 -0.48 22.25
C ILE A 420 18.77 1.04 22.06
N GLU A 421 18.98 1.48 20.82
CA GLU A 421 18.98 2.89 20.51
C GLU A 421 17.59 3.52 20.60
N VAL A 422 16.55 2.85 20.11
CA VAL A 422 15.16 3.33 20.28
C VAL A 422 14.81 3.47 21.76
N THR A 423 15.20 2.49 22.58
CA THR A 423 14.99 2.53 24.02
C THR A 423 15.68 3.74 24.64
N ALA A 424 16.94 3.99 24.28
CA ALA A 424 17.69 5.16 24.76
C ALA A 424 17.03 6.48 24.36
N VAL A 425 16.55 6.60 23.12
CA VAL A 425 15.84 7.80 22.63
C VAL A 425 14.53 8.03 23.40
N ILE A 426 13.71 6.99 23.55
CA ILE A 426 12.44 7.09 24.30
C ILE A 426 12.71 7.47 25.76
N GLN A 427 13.68 6.83 26.42
CA GLN A 427 14.03 7.13 27.81
C GLN A 427 14.57 8.55 27.98
N LYS A 428 15.43 9.03 27.06
CA LYS A 428 15.96 10.39 27.07
C LYS A 428 14.83 11.42 27.05
N TRP A 429 13.92 11.31 26.10
CA TRP A 429 12.81 12.26 25.97
C TRP A 429 11.80 12.13 27.09
N SER A 430 11.54 10.91 27.59
CA SER A 430 10.67 10.69 28.74
C SER A 430 11.22 11.34 30.02
N ARG A 431 12.53 11.22 30.26
CA ARG A 431 13.20 11.86 31.42
C ARG A 431 13.15 13.38 31.34
N TRP A 432 13.47 13.96 30.18
CA TRP A 432 13.34 15.41 30.01
C TRP A 432 11.90 15.87 30.18
N MET A 433 10.92 15.09 29.70
CA MET A 433 9.51 15.44 29.86
C MET A 433 9.04 15.38 31.33
N ALA A 434 9.61 14.47 32.12
CA ALA A 434 9.34 14.36 33.55
C ALA A 434 9.79 15.60 34.36
N THR A 435 10.69 16.43 33.84
CA THR A 435 11.05 17.72 34.48
C THR A 435 9.97 18.80 34.30
N GLN A 436 8.87 18.47 33.62
CA GLN A 436 7.77 19.38 33.28
C GLN A 436 8.29 20.63 32.56
N PRO A 437 8.86 20.51 31.35
CA PRO A 437 9.53 21.62 30.67
C PRO A 437 8.56 22.69 30.13
N TYR A 438 7.26 22.44 30.18
CA TYR A 438 6.22 23.35 29.71
C TYR A 438 5.47 24.02 30.88
N GLU A 439 4.92 25.19 30.62
CA GLU A 439 4.09 25.96 31.57
C GLU A 439 2.92 26.63 30.86
N LEU A 440 1.87 26.92 31.63
CA LEU A 440 0.69 27.61 31.14
C LEU A 440 0.91 29.14 31.18
N LEU A 441 1.12 29.74 30.01
CA LEU A 441 1.17 31.18 29.86
C LEU A 441 -0.25 31.75 29.74
N GLN A 442 -0.66 32.52 30.75
CA GLN A 442 -1.91 33.27 30.73
C GLN A 442 -1.72 34.57 29.94
N LEU A 443 -2.41 34.69 28.80
CA LEU A 443 -2.50 35.94 28.02
C LEU A 443 -3.90 36.55 28.25
N ARG A 444 -4.03 37.87 28.05
CA ARG A 444 -5.26 38.64 28.36
C ARG A 444 -6.57 37.96 27.96
N ASN A 445 -6.61 37.24 26.82
CA ASN A 445 -7.82 36.59 26.30
C ASN A 445 -7.67 35.08 26.03
N LYS A 446 -6.50 34.48 26.28
CA LYS A 446 -6.20 33.06 25.93
C LYS A 446 -5.09 32.50 26.82
N SER A 447 -5.18 31.22 27.21
CA SER A 447 -4.06 30.51 27.83
C SER A 447 -3.34 29.66 26.79
N LYS A 448 -2.00 29.58 26.87
CA LYS A 448 -1.17 28.78 25.95
C LYS A 448 -0.13 28.00 26.74
N TRP A 449 0.01 26.72 26.47
CA TRP A 449 1.11 25.91 27.00
C TRP A 449 2.36 26.14 26.16
N THR A 450 3.39 26.72 26.77
CA THR A 450 4.66 27.09 26.14
C THR A 450 5.82 26.46 26.89
N LEU A 451 6.99 26.40 26.25
CA LEU A 451 8.23 26.02 26.91
C LEU A 451 8.58 27.05 28.00
N LYS A 452 9.00 26.58 29.18
CA LYS A 452 9.46 27.44 30.28
C LYS A 452 10.62 28.33 29.85
N ALA A 453 10.69 29.55 30.37
CA ALA A 453 11.76 30.48 30.03
C ALA A 453 13.17 29.91 30.27
N SER A 454 13.36 29.14 31.35
CA SER A 454 14.63 28.45 31.64
C SER A 454 15.00 27.42 30.57
N GLU A 455 14.03 26.64 30.10
CA GLU A 455 14.21 25.65 29.04
C GLU A 455 14.46 26.33 27.68
N VAL A 456 13.80 27.46 27.39
CA VAL A 456 14.11 28.28 26.21
C VAL A 456 15.59 28.67 26.21
N GLN A 457 16.11 29.17 27.33
CA GLN A 457 17.54 29.53 27.45
C GLN A 457 18.47 28.32 27.25
N ARG A 458 18.15 27.15 27.84
CA ARG A 458 18.92 25.91 27.64
C ARG A 458 18.98 25.52 26.16
N THR A 459 17.87 25.63 25.44
CA THR A 459 17.81 25.26 24.00
C THR A 459 18.54 26.23 23.07
N LEU A 460 18.97 27.42 23.52
CA LEU A 460 19.82 28.32 22.73
C LEU A 460 21.18 27.68 22.44
N ARG A 461 21.76 26.96 23.40
CA ARG A 461 22.97 26.15 23.23
C ARG A 461 22.59 24.70 22.92
N PHE A 462 21.93 24.50 21.78
CA PHE A 462 21.22 23.26 21.49
C PHE A 462 22.09 21.99 21.54
N GLU A 463 23.32 22.06 21.04
CA GLU A 463 24.29 20.94 21.14
C GLU A 463 24.58 20.55 22.58
N GLN A 464 24.72 21.54 23.46
CA GLN A 464 24.93 21.33 24.88
C GLN A 464 23.68 20.73 25.53
N PHE A 465 22.51 21.30 25.23
CA PHE A 465 21.22 20.77 25.69
C PHE A 465 21.02 19.30 25.32
N MET A 466 21.30 18.92 24.06
CA MET A 466 21.17 17.53 23.60
C MET A 466 22.11 16.59 24.36
N ARG A 467 23.33 17.02 24.67
CA ARG A 467 24.26 16.25 25.52
C ARG A 467 23.75 16.12 26.96
N GLU A 468 23.27 17.22 27.56
CA GLU A 468 22.75 17.23 28.94
C GLU A 468 21.61 16.23 29.14
N ILE A 469 20.62 16.23 28.24
CA ILE A 469 19.46 15.33 28.38
C ILE A 469 19.82 13.87 28.08
N ALA A 470 20.87 13.63 27.28
CA ALA A 470 21.33 12.28 26.95
C ALA A 470 21.96 11.55 28.14
N VAL A 471 22.60 12.26 29.08
CA VAL A 471 23.23 11.65 30.26
C VAL A 471 22.20 10.94 31.12
N VAL A 472 22.38 9.63 31.35
CA VAL A 472 21.59 8.88 32.33
C VAL A 472 22.18 9.20 33.72
N PRO A 473 21.43 9.83 34.64
CA PRO A 473 21.94 10.03 36.00
C PRO A 473 22.25 8.66 36.62
N ALA A 474 23.37 8.56 37.33
CA ALA A 474 23.69 7.36 38.10
C ALA A 474 22.53 7.05 39.06
N PRO A 475 22.17 5.76 39.27
CA PRO A 475 21.19 5.43 40.29
C PRO A 475 21.67 5.98 41.65
N PRO A 476 20.76 6.53 42.47
CA PRO A 476 21.09 7.08 43.77
C PRO A 476 21.68 6.04 44.72
#